data_AF-A0A965FU15-F1
#
_entry.id   AF-A0A965FU15-F1
#
_cell.length_a   1.000
_cell.length_b   1.000
_cell.length_c   1.000
_cell.angle_alpha   90.00
_cell.angle_beta   90.00
_cell.angle_gamma   90.00
#
_symmetry.space_group_name_H-M   'P 1'
#
loop_
_entity.id
_entity.type
_entity.pdbx_description
1 polymer ?
#
loop_
_entity_poly.entity_id
_entity_poly.type
_entity_poly.pdbx_seq_one_letter_code
_entity_poly.pdbx_strand_id
1 'polypeptide(L)'
;MRYRRVAIYHVPSGAFHSAGSSWLGWDNRAGRALDQPMGSVGKTIKPPKYGFHATIKAPFRLNDGCHIDTLITATQSLCASLSAVDIGTLRLKRIGGFLAIVPQSSSEEL
;
A
#
# COMPACT_ATOMS: atom_id res chain seq x y z
N MET A 1 -1.98 22.56 5.18
CA MET A 1 -0.76 21.83 4.76
C MET A 1 -0.66 21.86 3.24
N ARG A 2 0.52 22.11 2.66
CA ARG A 2 0.72 22.11 1.19
C ARG A 2 1.31 20.75 0.77
N TYR A 3 0.50 19.87 0.20
CA TYR A 3 0.97 18.57 -0.29
C TYR A 3 1.67 18.72 -1.63
N ARG A 4 2.93 18.28 -1.73
CA ARG A 4 3.74 18.42 -2.95
C ARG A 4 3.44 17.34 -3.99
N ARG A 5 3.02 16.15 -3.52
CA ARG A 5 2.58 14.97 -4.29
C ARG A 5 1.61 14.16 -3.42
N VAL A 6 0.72 13.43 -4.07
CA VAL A 6 -0.26 12.52 -3.46
C VAL A 6 -0.17 11.15 -4.13
N ALA A 7 -0.55 10.08 -3.45
CA ALA A 7 -0.54 8.71 -3.97
C ALA A 7 -1.78 7.96 -3.47
N ILE A 8 -2.21 6.93 -4.19
CA ILE A 8 -3.34 6.08 -3.79
C ILE A 8 -2.79 4.68 -3.50
N TYR A 9 -3.02 4.23 -2.27
CA TYR A 9 -2.57 2.94 -1.78
C TYR A 9 -3.77 2.12 -1.29
N HIS A 10 -3.73 0.81 -1.50
CA HIS A 10 -4.60 -0.13 -0.81
C HIS A 10 -3.85 -0.70 0.39
N VAL A 11 -4.42 -0.54 1.59
CA VAL A 11 -3.92 -1.19 2.79
C VAL A 11 -4.78 -2.43 3.02
N PRO A 12 -4.22 -3.64 3.14
CA PRO A 12 -5.01 -4.83 3.43
C PRO A 12 -5.63 -4.77 4.83
N SER A 13 -6.51 -5.71 5.14
CA SER A 13 -7.12 -5.88 6.46
C SER A 13 -6.74 -7.23 7.10
N GLY A 14 -7.11 -7.41 8.36
CA GLY A 14 -6.96 -8.70 9.05
C GLY A 14 -5.50 -9.15 9.26
N ALA A 15 -5.31 -10.47 9.35
CA ALA A 15 -4.03 -11.08 9.66
C ALA A 15 -2.91 -10.70 8.67
N PHE A 16 -3.26 -10.47 7.40
CA PHE A 16 -2.29 -10.09 6.38
C PHE A 16 -1.69 -8.70 6.64
N HIS A 17 -2.52 -7.72 7.02
CA HIS A 17 -2.06 -6.40 7.46
C HIS A 17 -1.20 -6.50 8.72
N SER A 18 -1.64 -7.27 9.72
CA SER A 18 -0.92 -7.41 10.98
C SER A 18 0.46 -8.05 10.79
N ALA A 19 0.56 -9.09 9.97
CA ALA A 19 1.82 -9.76 9.68
C ALA A 19 2.79 -8.83 8.93
N GLY A 20 2.32 -8.14 7.89
CA GLY A 20 3.14 -7.20 7.13
C GLY A 20 3.59 -6.00 7.98
N SER A 21 2.70 -5.46 8.81
CA SER A 21 3.01 -4.33 9.71
C SER A 21 4.01 -4.72 10.78
N SER A 22 3.86 -5.91 11.39
CA SER A 22 4.81 -6.45 12.38
C SER A 22 6.18 -6.67 11.74
N TRP A 23 6.24 -7.27 10.56
CA TRP A 23 7.49 -7.46 9.84
C TRP A 23 8.19 -6.14 9.51
N LEU A 24 7.44 -5.11 9.10
CA LEU A 24 8.00 -3.78 8.79
C LEU A 24 8.27 -2.88 10.00
N GLY A 25 7.73 -3.22 11.18
CA GLY A 25 7.82 -2.39 12.39
C GLY A 25 6.96 -1.13 12.36
N TRP A 26 5.92 -1.08 11.51
CA TRP A 26 5.05 0.09 11.36
C TRP A 26 3.64 -0.27 10.92
N ASP A 27 2.66 0.21 11.70
CA ASP A 27 1.24 0.14 11.38
C ASP A 27 0.81 1.46 10.72
N ASN A 28 0.63 1.46 9.40
CA ASN A 28 0.19 2.64 8.66
C ASN A 28 -1.29 2.98 8.85
N ARG A 29 -2.13 2.08 9.40
CA ARG A 29 -3.52 2.41 9.76
C ARG A 29 -3.58 3.15 11.09
N ALA A 30 -2.87 2.63 12.10
CA ALA A 30 -2.82 3.25 13.43
C ALA A 30 -1.81 4.41 13.53
N GLY A 31 -0.90 4.55 12.55
CA GLY A 31 0.12 5.58 12.54
C GLY A 31 1.17 5.41 13.64
N ARG A 32 1.53 4.17 13.98
CA ARG A 32 2.43 3.86 15.10
C ARG A 32 3.51 2.84 14.74
N ALA A 33 4.63 2.91 15.45
CA ALA A 33 5.68 1.91 15.37
C ALA A 33 5.25 0.60 16.05
N LEU A 34 5.81 -0.51 15.59
CA LEU A 34 5.63 -1.85 16.15
C LEU A 34 7.00 -2.49 16.39
N ASP A 35 7.07 -3.38 17.37
CA ASP A 35 8.25 -4.22 17.55
C ASP A 35 8.35 -5.23 16.41
N GLN A 36 9.51 -5.28 15.78
CA GLN A 36 9.80 -6.26 14.74
C GLN A 36 10.15 -7.62 15.37
N PRO A 37 9.72 -8.74 14.76
CA PRO A 37 10.11 -10.07 15.22
C PRO A 37 11.64 -10.25 15.26
N MET A 38 12.12 -10.97 16.27
CA MET A 38 13.53 -11.36 16.39
C MET A 38 13.99 -12.15 15.16
N GLY A 39 15.21 -11.89 14.68
CA GLY A 39 15.77 -12.60 13.52
C GLY A 39 15.23 -12.14 12.15
N SER A 40 14.45 -11.07 12.11
CA SER A 40 14.04 -10.42 10.84
C SER A 40 15.28 -9.98 10.04
N VAL A 41 15.56 -10.68 8.93
CA VAL A 41 16.64 -10.33 8.01
C VAL A 41 16.29 -8.99 7.34
N GLY A 42 17.19 -8.01 7.43
CA GLY A 42 16.95 -6.68 6.88
C GLY A 42 16.06 -5.82 7.77
N LYS A 43 16.35 -5.76 9.08
CA LYS A 43 15.84 -4.72 10.01
C LYS A 43 15.74 -3.40 9.24
N THR A 44 14.53 -2.98 8.93
CA THR A 44 14.30 -1.74 8.17
C THR A 44 14.74 -0.60 9.07
N ILE A 45 15.98 -0.11 8.89
CA ILE A 45 16.67 0.86 9.78
C ILE A 45 15.79 2.11 10.01
N LYS A 46 14.87 2.39 9.10
CA LYS A 46 13.69 3.22 9.34
C LYS A 46 12.45 2.48 8.84
N PRO A 47 11.35 2.46 9.61
CA PRO A 47 10.08 1.99 9.10
C PRO A 47 9.73 2.79 7.83
N PRO A 48 9.37 2.12 6.73
CA PRO A 48 9.07 2.82 5.49
C PRO A 48 7.87 3.75 5.75
N LYS A 49 8.00 5.02 5.33
CA LYS A 49 7.04 6.12 5.53
C LYS A 49 5.58 5.77 5.21
N TYR A 50 5.34 4.72 4.43
CA TYR A 50 4.04 4.29 3.92
C TYR A 50 3.50 2.99 4.54
N GLY A 51 4.31 2.25 5.31
CA GLY A 51 3.95 0.93 5.89
C GLY A 51 3.67 -0.17 4.88
N PHE A 52 2.98 -1.24 5.30
CA PHE A 52 2.60 -2.35 4.43
C PHE A 52 1.38 -1.97 3.57
N HIS A 53 1.52 -1.98 2.25
CA HIS A 53 0.48 -1.53 1.31
C HIS A 53 0.73 -2.04 -0.11
N ALA A 54 -0.33 -2.01 -0.94
CA ALA A 54 -0.25 -2.14 -2.39
C ALA A 54 -0.41 -0.75 -3.05
N THR A 55 0.33 -0.49 -4.12
CA THR A 55 0.22 0.76 -4.88
C THR A 55 -0.86 0.66 -5.94
N ILE A 56 -1.90 1.50 -5.83
CA ILE A 56 -2.96 1.62 -6.85
C ILE A 56 -2.62 2.73 -7.84
N LYS A 57 -2.16 3.88 -7.33
CA LYS A 57 -1.66 4.99 -8.15
C LYS A 57 -0.37 5.54 -7.55
N ALA A 58 0.72 5.43 -8.31
CA ALA A 58 2.03 5.96 -7.94
C ALA A 58 1.97 7.48 -7.70
N PRO A 59 2.88 8.07 -6.89
CA PRO A 59 2.78 9.47 -6.50
C PRO A 59 2.68 10.45 -7.68
N PHE A 60 1.70 11.35 -7.65
CA PHE A 60 1.40 12.33 -8.69
C PHE A 60 1.14 13.72 -8.08
N ARG A 61 1.07 14.75 -8.93
CA ARG A 61 0.66 16.11 -8.52
C ARG A 61 -0.80 16.33 -8.88
N LEU A 62 -1.51 17.09 -8.06
CA LEU A 62 -2.81 17.62 -8.43
C LEU A 62 -2.60 18.73 -9.47
N ASN A 63 -3.54 18.85 -10.41
CA ASN A 63 -3.58 19.99 -11.33
C ASN A 63 -3.92 21.27 -10.57
N ASP A 64 -3.60 22.42 -11.15
CA ASP A 64 -3.98 23.71 -10.58
C ASP A 64 -5.51 23.80 -10.45
N GLY A 65 -5.97 24.30 -9.30
CA GLY A 65 -7.40 24.34 -8.95
C GLY A 65 -7.99 23.03 -8.41
N CYS A 66 -7.25 21.92 -8.40
CA CYS A 66 -7.71 20.67 -7.77
C CYS A 66 -7.28 20.60 -6.29
N HIS A 67 -8.23 20.21 -5.43
CA HIS A 67 -8.02 20.07 -3.98
C HIS A 67 -7.97 18.60 -3.54
N ILE A 68 -7.31 18.34 -2.41
CA ILE A 68 -7.18 16.99 -1.85
C ILE A 68 -8.55 16.38 -1.48
N ASP A 69 -9.47 17.20 -0.97
CA ASP A 69 -10.79 16.74 -0.58
C ASP A 69 -11.59 16.26 -1.80
N THR A 70 -11.49 16.98 -2.93
CA THR A 70 -12.08 16.56 -4.20
C THR A 70 -11.50 15.23 -4.70
N LEU A 71 -10.18 15.02 -4.57
CA LEU A 71 -9.56 13.75 -4.90
C LEU A 71 -10.07 12.60 -4.01
N ILE A 72 -10.21 12.85 -2.70
CA ILE A 72 -10.72 11.86 -1.75
C ILE A 72 -12.15 11.47 -2.12
N THR A 73 -13.04 12.44 -2.29
CA THR A 73 -14.44 12.20 -2.66
C THR A 73 -14.55 11.45 -3.99
N ALA A 74 -13.81 11.88 -5.03
CA ALA A 74 -13.82 11.20 -6.32
C ALA A 74 -13.31 9.76 -6.25
N THR A 75 -12.27 9.52 -5.44
CA THR A 75 -11.73 8.16 -5.23
C THR A 75 -12.75 7.28 -4.50
N GLN A 76 -13.45 7.80 -3.49
CA GLN A 76 -14.50 7.08 -2.77
C GLN A 76 -15.67 6.72 -3.71
N SER A 77 -16.15 7.67 -4.51
CA SER A 77 -17.21 7.42 -5.49
C SER A 77 -16.81 6.37 -6.52
N LEU A 78 -15.57 6.43 -7.02
CA LEU A 78 -15.05 5.42 -7.95
C LEU A 78 -14.98 4.04 -7.29
N CYS A 79 -14.46 3.93 -6.06
CA CYS A 79 -14.43 2.66 -5.34
C CYS A 79 -15.82 2.10 -5.09
N ALA A 80 -16.84 2.94 -4.87
CA ALA A 80 -18.21 2.50 -4.69
C ALA A 80 -18.88 2.01 -5.99
N SER A 81 -18.42 2.46 -7.16
CA SER A 81 -18.94 2.03 -8.46
C SER A 81 -18.25 0.81 -9.04
N LEU A 82 -17.09 0.43 -8.50
CA LEU A 82 -16.30 -0.70 -9.01
C LEU A 82 -16.57 -1.97 -8.20
N SER A 83 -16.70 -3.10 -8.89
CA SER A 83 -16.69 -4.41 -8.25
C SER A 83 -15.31 -4.74 -7.69
N ALA A 84 -15.29 -5.44 -6.56
CA ALA A 84 -14.04 -5.96 -6.01
C ALA A 84 -13.36 -6.93 -7.00
N VAL A 85 -12.04 -6.85 -7.09
CA VAL A 85 -11.23 -7.74 -7.93
C VAL A 85 -10.67 -8.86 -7.07
N ASP A 86 -10.81 -10.10 -7.53
CA ASP A 86 -10.10 -11.23 -6.96
C ASP A 86 -8.68 -11.28 -7.52
N ILE A 87 -7.69 -11.17 -6.63
CA ILE A 87 -6.26 -11.22 -6.95
C ILE A 87 -5.68 -12.64 -6.86
N GLY A 88 -6.52 -13.61 -6.47
CA GLY A 88 -6.17 -15.02 -6.32
C GLY A 88 -5.09 -15.27 -5.27
N THR A 89 -4.40 -16.40 -5.43
CA THR A 89 -3.30 -16.78 -4.56
C THR A 89 -2.13 -15.82 -4.73
N LEU A 90 -1.60 -15.33 -3.62
CA LEU A 90 -0.43 -14.45 -3.58
C LEU A 90 0.85 -15.24 -3.32
N ARG A 91 1.97 -14.78 -3.88
CA ARG A 91 3.32 -15.29 -3.62
C ARG A 91 4.31 -14.17 -3.37
N LEU A 92 5.36 -14.47 -2.62
CA LEU A 92 6.50 -13.57 -2.47
C LEU A 92 7.41 -13.67 -3.70
N LYS A 93 7.80 -12.52 -4.25
CA LYS A 93 8.71 -12.41 -5.40
C LYS A 93 9.68 -11.26 -5.19
N ARG A 94 10.94 -11.44 -5.58
CA ARG A 94 11.89 -10.33 -5.67
C ARG A 94 11.63 -9.57 -6.97
N ILE A 95 11.40 -8.26 -6.87
CA ILE A 95 11.28 -7.36 -8.02
C ILE A 95 12.36 -6.29 -7.87
N GLY A 96 13.38 -6.33 -8.73
CA GLY A 96 14.55 -5.47 -8.61
C GLY A 96 15.19 -5.61 -7.22
N GLY A 97 15.29 -4.50 -6.49
CA GLY A 97 15.93 -4.40 -5.16
C GLY A 97 15.04 -4.72 -3.95
N PHE A 98 13.76 -5.04 -4.13
CA PHE A 98 12.82 -5.25 -3.03
C PHE A 98 12.04 -6.56 -3.14
N LEU A 99 11.52 -7.02 -2.00
CA LEU A 99 10.56 -8.11 -1.93
C LEU A 99 9.16 -7.54 -2.10
N ALA A 100 8.37 -8.16 -2.97
CA ALA A 100 6.98 -7.81 -3.25
C ALA A 100 6.10 -9.04 -3.12
N ILE A 101 4.85 -8.82 -2.71
CA ILE A 101 3.82 -9.85 -2.76
C ILE A 101 3.01 -9.60 -4.02
N VAL A 102 2.91 -10.63 -4.87
CA VAL A 102 2.31 -10.54 -6.20
C VAL A 102 1.32 -11.68 -6.41
N PRO A 103 0.35 -11.54 -7.34
CA PRO A 103 -0.46 -12.66 -7.80
C PRO A 103 0.42 -13.81 -8.31
N GLN A 104 0.01 -15.05 -8.00
CA GLN A 104 0.70 -16.26 -8.44
C GLN A 104 0.57 -16.45 -9.95
N SER A 105 -0.65 -16.28 -10.46
CA SER A 105 -0.97 -16.28 -11.88
C SER A 105 -1.00 -14.86 -12.41
N SER A 106 -0.56 -14.65 -13.64
CA SER A 106 -0.79 -13.37 -14.34
C SER A 106 -2.28 -13.19 -14.60
N SER A 107 -2.76 -11.96 -14.46
CA SER A 107 -4.00 -11.57 -15.14
C SER A 107 -3.78 -11.74 -16.64
N GLU A 108 -4.82 -12.16 -17.37
CA GLU A 108 -4.85 -11.96 -18.82
C GLU A 108 -4.64 -10.46 -19.09
N GLU A 109 -3.89 -10.16 -20.16
CA GLU A 109 -3.70 -8.78 -20.60
C GLU A 109 -5.07 -8.21 -21.00
N LEU A 110 -5.46 -7.08 -20.41
CA LEU A 110 -6.69 -6.35 -20.73
C LEU A 110 -6.46 -5.41 -21.93
#